data_AF-A0A496D395-F1
#
_entry.id   AF-A0A496D395-F1
#
_cell.length_a   1.000
_cell.length_b   1.000
_cell.length_c   1.000
_cell.angle_alpha   90.00
_cell.angle_beta   90.00
_cell.angle_gamma   90.00
#
_symmetry.space_group_name_H-M   'P 1'
#
loop_
_entity.id
_entity.type
_entity.pdbx_description
1 polymer ?
#
loop_
_entity_poly.entity_id
_entity_poly.type
_entity_poly.pdbx_seq_one_letter_code
_entity_poly.pdbx_strand_id
1 'polypeptide(L)' 'MELKVDDVVQIGDIPDVNLKFLSGKLGIITQVLNSPARRNRGFMVRVTGLPEDEQEWFIDLDYVSLIK' A
#
# COMPACT_ATOMS: atom_id res chain seq x y z
N MET A 1 -9.44 -3.49 -11.82
CA MET A 1 -8.34 -2.69 -12.42
C MET A 1 -7.06 -3.26 -11.82
N GLU A 2 -6.08 -3.61 -12.63
CA GLU A 2 -4.82 -4.18 -12.13
C GLU A 2 -3.89 -3.05 -11.73
N LEU A 3 -3.50 -3.01 -10.45
CA LEU A 3 -2.55 -2.04 -9.90
C LEU A 3 -1.13 -2.44 -10.30
N LYS A 4 -0.33 -1.46 -10.71
CA LYS A 4 1.05 -1.65 -11.18
C LYS A 4 2.04 -0.78 -10.39
N VAL A 5 3.33 -1.05 -10.59
CA VAL A 5 4.40 -0.17 -10.09
C VAL A 5 4.19 1.25 -10.64
N ASP A 6 4.53 2.24 -9.82
CA ASP A 6 4.36 3.68 -10.05
C ASP A 6 2.92 4.20 -9.98
N ASP A 7 1.91 3.35 -9.75
CA ASP A 7 0.55 3.82 -9.48
C ASP A 7 0.50 4.54 -8.11
N VAL A 8 -0.16 5.71 -8.10
CA VAL A 8 -0.51 6.42 -6.87
C VAL A 8 -1.80 5.85 -6.30
N VAL A 9 -1.75 5.45 -5.04
CA VAL A 9 -2.85 4.77 -4.37
C VAL A 9 -3.20 5.43 -3.05
N GLN A 10 -4.48 5.31 -2.68
CA GLN A 10 -4.96 5.63 -1.35
C GLN A 10 -4.99 4.36 -0.51
N ILE A 11 -4.44 4.46 0.70
CA ILE A 11 -4.51 3.40 1.72
C ILE A 11 -5.83 3.55 2.48
N GLY A 12 -6.63 2.47 2.50
CA GLY A 12 -7.89 2.38 3.22
C GLY A 12 -7.73 2.31 4.74
N ASP A 13 -8.81 1.95 5.45
CA ASP A 13 -8.77 1.84 6.91
C ASP A 13 -8.17 0.50 7.35
N ILE A 14 -6.94 0.56 7.89
CA ILE A 14 -6.24 -0.60 8.45
C ILE A 14 -6.58 -0.73 9.94
N PRO A 15 -7.16 -1.86 10.39
CA PRO A 15 -7.58 -2.04 11.78
C PRO A 15 -6.42 -2.33 12.75
N ASP A 16 -5.25 -2.74 12.24
CA ASP A 16 -4.07 -3.03 13.06
C ASP A 16 -3.53 -1.75 13.72
N VAL A 17 -3.46 -1.73 15.05
CA VAL A 17 -3.02 -0.58 15.85
C VAL A 17 -1.60 -0.13 15.49
N ASN A 18 -0.73 -1.07 15.10
CA ASN A 18 0.66 -0.76 14.73
C ASN A 18 0.77 -0.16 13.34
N LEU A 19 -0.24 -0.33 12.47
CA LEU A 19 -0.24 0.14 11.08
C LEU A 19 -1.29 1.20 10.80
N LYS A 20 -2.14 1.52 11.78
CA LYS A 20 -3.24 2.50 11.66
C LYS A 20 -2.79 3.89 11.21
N PHE A 21 -1.54 4.26 11.45
CA PHE A 21 -0.98 5.53 11.01
C PHE A 21 -0.85 5.65 9.47
N LEU A 22 -0.93 4.51 8.76
CA LEU A 22 -0.94 4.44 7.30
C LEU A 22 -2.35 4.69 6.73
N SER A 23 -3.41 4.51 7.53
CA SER A 23 -4.79 4.66 7.08
C SER A 23 -5.07 6.07 6.54
N GLY A 24 -5.70 6.16 5.37
CA GLY A 24 -6.03 7.42 4.70
C GLY A 24 -4.85 8.14 4.05
N LYS A 25 -3.63 7.59 4.15
CA LYS A 25 -2.44 8.15 3.49
C LYS A 25 -2.40 7.80 2.00
N LEU A 26 -1.59 8.56 1.28
CA LEU A 26 -1.26 8.30 -0.11
C LEU A 26 0.10 7.64 -0.22
N GLY A 27 0.25 6.74 -1.19
CA GLY A 27 1.53 6.15 -1.48
C GLY A 27 1.69 5.78 -2.94
N ILE A 28 2.92 5.41 -3.30
CA ILE A 28 3.29 4.96 -4.63
C ILE A 28 3.65 3.48 -4.54
N ILE A 29 3.10 2.65 -5.41
CA ILE A 29 3.45 1.23 -5.47
C ILE A 29 4.87 1.09 -6.00
N THR A 30 5.75 0.48 -5.21
CA THR A 30 7.14 0.17 -5.60
C THR A 30 7.27 -1.29 -6.03
N GLN A 31 6.40 -2.17 -5.53
CA GLN A 31 6.38 -3.58 -5.90
C GLN A 31 4.98 -4.18 -5.85
N VAL A 32 4.63 -4.99 -6.87
CA VAL A 32 3.39 -5.76 -6.90
C VAL A 32 3.63 -7.17 -6.37
N LEU A 33 2.95 -7.54 -5.29
CA LEU A 33 3.07 -8.82 -4.61
C LEU A 33 1.76 -9.62 -4.69
N ASN A 34 1.12 -9.60 -5.86
CA ASN A 34 -0.26 -10.06 -6.05
C ASN A 34 -0.40 -11.48 -6.65
N SER A 35 0.66 -12.29 -6.63
CA SER A 35 0.64 -13.65 -7.19
C SER A 35 -0.31 -14.58 -6.40
N PRO A 36 -1.19 -15.36 -7.07
CA PRO A 36 -2.02 -16.36 -6.42
C PRO A 36 -1.25 -17.45 -5.66
N ALA A 37 0.03 -17.65 -5.97
CA ALA A 37 0.89 -18.61 -5.28
C ALA A 37 1.38 -18.12 -3.91
N ARG A 38 1.15 -16.83 -3.58
CA ARG A 38 1.56 -16.25 -2.29
C ARG A 38 0.45 -16.39 -1.26
N ARG A 39 0.87 -16.69 -0.02
CA ARG A 39 -0.03 -16.71 1.14
C ARG A 39 -0.60 -15.32 1.46
N ASN A 40 0.23 -14.28 1.38
CA ASN A 40 -0.17 -12.89 1.57
C ASN A 40 0.02 -12.16 0.25
N ARG A 41 -1.04 -11.47 -0.20
CA ARG A 41 -1.08 -10.74 -1.46
C ARG A 41 -1.24 -9.25 -1.16
N GLY A 42 -0.59 -8.40 -1.95
CA GLY A 42 -0.61 -6.97 -1.69
C GLY A 42 0.46 -6.23 -2.48
N PHE A 43 0.93 -5.13 -1.93
CA PHE A 43 1.85 -4.21 -2.58
C PHE A 43 2.89 -3.71 -1.58
N MET A 44 4.13 -3.49 -2.04
CA MET A 44 5.04 -2.59 -1.33
C MET A 44 4.70 -1.17 -1.76
N VAL A 45 4.48 -0.31 -0.77
CA VAL A 45 4.03 1.06 -0.97
C VAL A 45 4.99 2.00 -0.25
N ARG A 46 5.54 2.96 -0.98
CA ARG A 46 6.22 4.11 -0.37
C ARG A 46 5.17 5.15 0.00
N VAL A 47 5.00 5.39 1.29
CA VAL A 47 3.94 6.27 1.80
C VAL A 47 4.45 7.70 1.90
N THR A 48 3.66 8.63 1.40
CA THR A 48 3.99 10.06 1.38
C THR A 48 3.52 10.77 2.66
N GLY A 49 4.28 11.77 3.12
CA GLY A 49 3.92 12.56 4.29
C GLY A 49 4.10 11.82 5.61
N LEU A 50 5.09 10.92 5.66
CA LEU A 50 5.66 10.36 6.88
C LEU A 50 7.07 10.95 7.06
N PRO A 51 7.53 11.15 8.30
CA PRO A 51 8.88 11.71 8.54
C PRO A 51 10.01 10.81 8.00
N GLU A 52 9.73 9.54 7.75
CA GLU A 52 10.65 8.56 7.15
C GLU A 52 10.26 8.33 5.69
N ASP A 53 10.48 9.33 4.84
CA ASP A 53 10.07 9.36 3.42
C ASP A 53 10.72 8.24 2.55
N GLU A 54 11.66 7.47 3.09
CA GLU A 54 12.33 6.36 2.40
C GLU A 54 11.79 4.96 2.78
N GLN A 55 10.89 4.85 3.76
CA GLN A 55 10.40 3.54 4.20
C GLN A 55 9.26 3.02 3.31
N GLU A 56 9.35 1.75 2.94
CA GLU A 56 8.33 1.03 2.20
C GLU A 56 7.55 0.09 3.11
N TRP A 57 6.23 0.08 2.95
CA TRP A 57 5.31 -0.70 3.76
C TRP A 57 4.59 -1.73 2.92
N PHE A 58 4.48 -2.95 3.43
CA PHE A 58 3.59 -3.94 2.84
C PHE A 58 2.14 -3.59 3.18
N ILE A 59 1.31 -3.37 2.16
CA ILE A 59 -0.12 -3.12 2.31
C ILE A 59 -0.88 -4.26 1.62
N ASP A 60 -1.79 -4.88 2.36
CA ASP A 60 -2.66 -5.92 1.81
C ASP A 60 -3.57 -5.34 0.72
N LEU A 61 -3.87 -6.14 -0.30
CA LEU A 61 -4.68 -5.70 -1.45
C LEU A 61 -6.05 -5.17 -1.06
N ASP A 62 -6.61 -5.64 0.07
CA ASP A 62 -7.91 -5.20 0.57
C ASP A 62 -7.91 -3.73 1.05
N TYR A 63 -6.74 -3.15 1.31
CA TYR A 63 -6.58 -1.78 1.80
C TYR A 63 -6.02 -0.82 0.74
N VAL A 64 -5.92 -1.21 -0.53
CA VAL A 64 -5.34 -0.35 -1.58
C VAL A 64 -6.36 -0.02 -2.65
N SER A 65 -6.51 1.26 -2.95
CA SER A 65 -7.39 1.75 -4.02
C SER A 65 -6.68 2.75 -4.93
N LEU A 66 -6.93 2.64 -6.24
CA LEU A 66 -6.37 3.57 -7.23
C LEU A 66 -7.05 4.94 -7.10
N ILE A 67 -6.24 6.00 -7.07
CA ILE A 67 -6.75 7.37 -7.20
C ILE A 67 -6.95 7.66 -8.69
N LYS A 68 -8.19 7.99 -9.07
CA LYS A 68 -8.54 8.42 -10.43
C LYS A 68 -8.56 9.94 -10.54
#